data_AF-A0A7S2SUY1-F1
#
_entry.id   AF-A0A7S2SUY1-F1
#
_cell.length_a   1.000
_cell.length_b   1.000
_cell.length_c   1.000
_cell.angle_alpha   90.00
_cell.angle_beta   90.00
_cell.angle_gamma   90.00
#
_symmetry.space_group_name_H-M   'P 1'
#
loop_
_entity.id
_entity.type
_entity.pdbx_description
1 polymer ?
#
loop_
_entity_poly.entity_id
_entity_poly.type
_entity_poly.pdbx_seq_one_letter_code
_entity_poly.pdbx_strand_id
1 'polypeptide(L)'
;GLEPARVYSCMTRSAKTGADLFDAATIRCTNGATIAVSGTTALPGHAHSPEPVGKVIDLRVFGTSGALLYAGDDRLPSSGRLEYRRDNGAVDVLSDTFAFENCDDEGIGPESLQAFVGACAGQPAFVGSDSRIGLLTVQTVDAMYRSNISGNAEPVR
;
A
#
# COMPACT_ATOMS: atom_id res chain seq x y z
N GLY A 1 0.20 -15.47 9.51
CA GLY A 1 1.46 -15.77 8.80
C GLY A 1 2.27 -14.51 8.58
N LEU A 2 1.80 -13.64 7.69
CA LEU A 2 2.38 -12.30 7.46
C LEU A 2 1.86 -11.26 8.47
N GLU A 3 1.57 -11.68 9.71
CA GLU A 3 1.04 -10.75 10.72
C GLU A 3 2.19 -9.91 11.26
N PRO A 4 2.07 -8.57 11.28
CA PRO A 4 3.08 -7.68 11.84
C PRO A 4 3.36 -8.01 13.31
N ALA A 5 4.63 -8.17 13.68
CA ALA A 5 5.04 -8.48 15.05
C ALA A 5 5.81 -7.33 15.68
N ARG A 6 6.74 -6.72 14.94
CA ARG A 6 7.55 -5.58 15.41
C ARG A 6 7.82 -4.60 14.29
N VAL A 7 7.85 -3.31 14.62
CA VAL A 7 8.06 -2.20 13.69
C VAL A 7 9.19 -1.32 14.16
N TYR A 8 10.10 -0.97 13.26
CA TYR A 8 11.00 0.17 13.42
C TYR A 8 10.64 1.23 12.39
N SER A 9 10.50 2.50 12.77
CA SER A 9 10.13 3.56 11.83
C SER A 9 10.76 4.92 12.11
N CYS A 10 10.89 5.70 11.06
CA CYS A 10 11.27 7.12 11.08
C CYS A 10 10.21 7.91 10.32
N MET A 11 9.70 8.97 10.94
CA MET A 11 8.58 9.76 10.44
C MET A 11 8.88 11.25 10.63
N THR A 12 8.44 12.08 9.69
CA THR A 12 8.50 13.55 9.83
C THR A 12 7.13 14.16 9.62
N ARG A 13 6.88 15.28 10.29
CA ARG A 13 5.59 15.94 10.32
C ARG A 13 5.67 17.39 9.91
N SER A 14 4.58 17.88 9.35
CA SER A 14 4.35 19.30 9.13
C SER A 14 4.30 20.03 10.48
N ALA A 15 5.18 21.02 10.66
CA ALA A 15 5.16 21.87 11.85
C ALA A 15 3.87 22.72 11.96
N LYS A 16 3.16 22.93 10.85
CA LYS A 16 1.93 23.75 10.80
C LYS A 16 0.67 22.95 11.13
N THR A 17 0.58 21.71 10.64
CA THR A 17 -0.66 20.90 10.71
C THR A 17 -0.52 19.65 11.56
N GLY A 18 0.71 19.22 11.88
CA GLY A 18 0.99 17.95 12.55
C GLY A 18 0.84 16.72 11.64
N ALA A 19 0.42 16.89 10.38
CA ALA A 19 0.27 15.80 9.43
C ALA A 19 1.63 15.16 9.11
N ASP A 20 1.65 13.84 8.96
CA ASP A 20 2.83 13.11 8.51
C ASP A 20 3.15 13.47 7.05
N LEU A 21 4.43 13.70 6.76
CA LEU A 21 4.92 14.13 5.44
C LEU A 21 5.80 13.07 4.78
N PHE A 22 6.59 12.37 5.57
CA PHE A 22 7.47 11.30 5.13
C PHE A 22 7.47 10.22 6.19
N ASP A 23 7.29 8.99 5.76
CA ASP A 23 7.30 7.81 6.62
C ASP A 23 8.20 6.75 6.00
N ALA A 24 8.98 6.07 6.82
CA ALA A 24 9.72 4.89 6.44
C ALA A 24 9.71 3.90 7.60
N ALA A 25 9.40 2.63 7.32
CA ALA A 25 9.34 1.58 8.33
C ALA A 25 9.84 0.23 7.83
N THR A 26 10.43 -0.53 8.74
CA THR A 26 10.75 -1.95 8.59
C THR A 26 9.90 -2.74 9.57
N ILE A 27 9.11 -3.68 9.06
CA ILE A 27 8.13 -4.46 9.82
C ILE A 27 8.51 -5.93 9.72
N ARG A 28 8.80 -6.55 10.87
CA ARG A 28 9.01 -8.00 10.95
C ARG A 28 7.69 -8.70 11.23
N CYS A 29 7.36 -9.69 10.40
CA CYS A 29 6.17 -10.50 10.54
C CYS A 29 6.40 -11.72 11.45
N THR A 30 5.31 -12.33 11.92
CA THR A 30 5.32 -13.53 12.77
C THR A 30 5.96 -14.74 12.11
N ASN A 31 5.88 -14.88 10.79
CA ASN A 31 6.55 -15.94 10.03
C ASN A 31 8.01 -15.63 9.64
N GLY A 32 8.57 -14.50 10.08
CA GLY A 32 9.93 -14.09 9.74
C GLY A 32 10.08 -13.29 8.45
N ALA A 33 9.01 -13.08 7.68
CA ALA A 33 9.05 -12.15 6.54
C ALA A 33 9.27 -10.70 7.03
N THR A 34 9.89 -9.89 6.16
CA THR A 34 10.13 -8.47 6.43
C THR A 34 9.44 -7.63 5.37
N ILE A 35 8.69 -6.63 5.81
CA ILE A 35 8.08 -5.62 4.95
C ILE A 35 8.89 -4.33 5.13
N ALA A 36 9.33 -3.74 4.03
CA ALA A 36 9.87 -2.38 4.01
C ALA A 36 8.82 -1.48 3.32
N VAL A 37 8.40 -0.43 4.01
CA VAL A 37 7.41 0.53 3.49
C VAL A 37 7.95 1.93 3.64
N SER A 38 7.76 2.75 2.62
CA SER A 38 8.00 4.19 2.70
C SER A 38 6.94 4.94 1.91
N GLY A 39 6.56 6.11 2.42
CA GLY A 39 5.58 6.99 1.78
C GLY A 39 5.96 8.45 1.98
N THR A 40 5.49 9.30 1.07
CA THR A 40 5.68 10.74 1.20
C THR A 40 4.55 11.52 0.54
N THR A 41 4.23 12.68 1.08
CA THR A 41 3.35 13.68 0.46
C THR A 41 4.13 14.76 -0.30
N ALA A 42 5.45 14.63 -0.45
CA ALA A 42 6.31 15.64 -1.06
C ALA A 42 6.47 15.48 -2.58
N LEU A 43 5.69 14.59 -3.21
CA LEU A 43 5.63 14.49 -4.67
C LEU A 43 5.09 15.83 -5.22
N PRO A 44 5.82 16.50 -6.15
CA PRO A 44 5.35 17.77 -6.71
C PRO A 44 4.05 17.61 -7.51
N GLY A 45 3.14 18.57 -7.35
CA GLY A 45 1.81 18.57 -7.97
C GLY A 45 0.73 18.00 -7.04
N HIS A 46 -0.53 18.05 -7.48
CA HIS A 46 -1.63 17.38 -6.77
C HIS A 46 -2.71 16.93 -7.74
N ALA A 47 -3.61 16.05 -7.29
CA ALA A 47 -4.73 15.54 -8.11
C ALA A 47 -5.74 16.63 -8.55
N HIS A 48 -5.62 17.85 -8.01
CA HIS A 48 -6.53 18.97 -8.27
C HIS A 48 -5.88 20.15 -9.02
N SER A 49 -4.64 20.00 -9.51
CA SER A 49 -3.99 21.06 -10.31
C SER A 49 -4.53 21.06 -11.75
N PRO A 50 -4.35 22.14 -12.52
CA PRO A 50 -4.76 22.19 -13.94
C PRO A 50 -4.17 21.03 -14.77
N GLU A 51 -2.93 20.66 -14.45
CA GLU A 51 -2.29 19.41 -14.88
C GLU A 51 -2.22 18.50 -13.65
N PRO A 52 -3.19 17.60 -13.45
CA PRO A 52 -3.20 16.73 -12.27
C PRO A 52 -2.10 15.67 -12.38
N VAL A 53 -1.40 15.43 -11.29
CA VAL A 53 -0.39 14.35 -11.18
C VAL A 53 -0.97 13.17 -10.41
N GLY A 54 -0.56 11.96 -10.79
CA GLY A 54 -0.97 10.74 -10.12
C GLY A 54 -0.12 10.37 -8.92
N LYS A 55 -0.60 9.37 -8.17
CA LYS A 55 0.19 8.71 -7.13
C LYS A 55 1.20 7.77 -7.81
N VAL A 56 2.45 7.84 -7.38
CA VAL A 56 3.48 6.88 -7.79
C VAL A 56 3.55 5.76 -6.77
N ILE A 57 3.33 4.53 -7.22
CA ILE A 57 3.28 3.34 -6.39
C ILE A 57 4.35 2.36 -6.85
N ASP A 58 4.98 1.67 -5.89
CA ASP A 58 5.92 0.57 -6.14
C ASP A 58 5.70 -0.54 -5.11
N LEU A 59 5.19 -1.68 -5.59
CA LEU A 59 4.92 -2.87 -4.80
C LEU A 59 5.81 -4.01 -5.30
N ARG A 60 6.57 -4.60 -4.37
CA ARG A 60 7.47 -5.72 -4.67
C ARG A 60 7.32 -6.79 -3.61
N VAL A 61 7.06 -8.01 -4.04
CA VAL A 61 6.96 -9.18 -3.17
C VAL A 61 8.01 -10.19 -3.61
N PHE A 62 8.92 -10.54 -2.72
CA PHE A 62 9.98 -11.51 -2.97
C PHE A 62 9.71 -12.79 -2.19
N GLY A 63 9.76 -13.93 -2.88
CA GLY A 63 9.58 -15.26 -2.31
C GLY A 63 10.62 -16.25 -2.83
N THR A 64 10.51 -17.50 -2.40
CA THR A 64 11.45 -18.56 -2.77
C THR A 64 11.34 -18.96 -4.24
N SER A 65 10.19 -18.73 -4.87
CA SER A 65 9.91 -19.12 -6.27
C SER A 65 9.96 -17.93 -7.24
N GLY A 66 10.48 -16.79 -6.80
CA GLY A 66 10.56 -15.58 -7.61
C GLY A 66 9.99 -14.33 -6.93
N ALA A 67 9.63 -13.34 -7.74
CA ALA A 67 9.15 -12.05 -7.28
C ALA A 67 7.98 -11.52 -8.11
N LEU A 68 7.00 -10.91 -7.45
CA LEU A 68 5.95 -10.11 -8.08
C LEU A 68 6.32 -8.64 -7.99
N LEU A 69 6.27 -7.93 -9.12
CA LEU A 69 6.59 -6.51 -9.22
C LEU A 69 5.41 -5.77 -9.84
N TYR A 70 4.95 -4.72 -9.16
CA TYR A 70 3.84 -3.89 -9.62
C TYR A 70 4.09 -2.44 -9.24
N ALA A 71 4.41 -1.61 -10.23
CA ALA A 71 4.74 -0.20 -10.01
C ALA A 71 4.22 0.65 -11.17
N GLY A 72 3.90 1.92 -10.90
CA GLY A 72 3.40 2.85 -11.90
C GLY A 72 2.88 4.16 -11.30
N ASP A 73 2.38 5.02 -12.19
CA ASP A 73 1.65 6.26 -11.92
C ASP A 73 0.15 6.00 -12.14
N ASP A 74 -0.67 6.25 -11.12
CA ASP A 74 -2.11 5.94 -11.15
C ASP A 74 -2.93 6.73 -12.18
N ARG A 75 -2.39 7.82 -12.75
CA ARG A 75 -3.00 8.60 -13.83
C ARG A 75 -2.53 8.18 -15.22
N LEU A 76 -1.47 7.38 -15.32
CA LEU A 76 -0.90 6.93 -16.59
C LEU A 76 -0.87 5.39 -16.62
N PRO A 77 -1.94 4.71 -17.06
CA PRO A 77 -1.98 3.24 -17.04
C PRO A 77 -0.85 2.56 -17.81
N SER A 78 -0.30 3.21 -18.84
CA SER A 78 0.85 2.71 -19.60
C SER A 78 2.22 2.88 -18.90
N SER A 79 2.25 3.53 -17.73
CA SER A 79 3.48 3.77 -16.97
C SER A 79 4.01 2.52 -16.25
N GLY A 80 3.18 1.49 -16.13
CA GLY A 80 3.44 0.37 -15.25
C GLY A 80 2.80 -0.92 -15.72
N ARG A 81 3.18 -2.02 -15.06
CA ARG A 81 2.72 -3.37 -15.38
C ARG A 81 2.90 -4.30 -14.18
N LEU A 82 2.20 -5.43 -14.20
CA LEU A 82 2.38 -6.53 -13.25
C LEU A 82 3.32 -7.58 -13.86
N GLU A 83 4.50 -7.75 -13.26
CA GLU A 83 5.45 -8.80 -13.63
C GLU A 83 5.53 -9.90 -12.59
N TYR A 84 5.66 -11.13 -13.05
CA TYR A 84 6.18 -12.24 -12.26
C TYR A 84 7.55 -12.66 -12.77
N ARG A 85 8.59 -12.45 -11.96
CA ARG A 85 9.96 -12.90 -12.24
C ARG A 85 10.20 -14.20 -11.52
N ARG A 86 10.37 -15.28 -12.27
CA ARG A 86 10.61 -16.63 -11.73
C ARG A 86 12.04 -16.79 -11.23
N ASP A 87 12.24 -17.75 -10.35
CA ASP A 87 13.56 -18.15 -9.84
C ASP A 87 14.52 -18.65 -10.93
N ASN A 88 13.98 -19.16 -12.04
CA ASN A 88 14.75 -19.56 -13.23
C ASN A 88 15.09 -18.39 -14.18
N GLY A 89 14.75 -17.15 -13.82
CA GLY A 89 15.02 -15.94 -14.61
C GLY A 89 14.00 -15.62 -15.70
N ALA A 90 12.99 -16.47 -15.94
CA ALA A 90 11.89 -16.14 -16.85
C ALA A 90 11.01 -15.02 -16.28
N VAL A 91 10.41 -14.23 -17.17
CA VAL A 91 9.56 -13.09 -16.82
C VAL A 91 8.21 -13.24 -17.52
N ASP A 92 7.15 -13.28 -16.73
CA ASP A 92 5.78 -13.24 -17.22
C ASP A 92 5.19 -11.85 -16.96
N VAL A 93 4.62 -11.23 -17.99
CA VAL A 93 3.81 -10.01 -17.85
C VAL A 93 2.36 -10.45 -17.65
N LEU A 94 1.85 -10.27 -16.43
CA LEU A 94 0.50 -10.70 -16.03
C LEU A 94 -0.55 -9.60 -16.29
N SER A 95 -0.13 -8.35 -16.32
CA SER A 95 -0.91 -7.19 -16.78
C SER A 95 0.07 -6.22 -17.44
N ASP A 96 -0.24 -5.71 -18.62
CA ASP A 96 0.56 -4.73 -19.36
C ASP A 96 0.23 -3.27 -19.00
N THR A 97 -0.69 -3.07 -18.07
CA THR A 97 -1.10 -1.77 -17.55
C THR A 97 -1.06 -1.72 -16.02
N PHE A 98 -0.95 -0.51 -15.50
CA PHE A 98 -1.06 -0.17 -14.08
C PHE A 98 -2.42 0.48 -13.79
N ALA A 99 -3.23 -0.21 -13.01
CA ALA A 99 -4.47 0.29 -12.44
C ALA A 99 -4.40 0.21 -10.90
N PHE A 100 -4.69 1.32 -10.21
CA PHE A 100 -4.62 1.36 -8.75
C PHE A 100 -5.95 1.76 -8.13
N GLU A 101 -6.38 2.99 -8.34
CA GLU A 101 -7.63 3.52 -7.80
C GLU A 101 -8.39 4.27 -8.88
N ASN A 102 -9.68 3.99 -9.02
CA ASN A 102 -10.56 4.81 -9.84
C ASN A 102 -10.89 6.10 -9.07
N CYS A 103 -10.41 7.23 -9.58
CA CYS A 103 -10.63 8.56 -8.99
C CYS A 103 -11.75 9.35 -9.67
N ASP A 104 -12.56 8.72 -10.52
CA ASP A 104 -13.73 9.35 -11.13
C ASP A 104 -14.73 9.76 -10.03
N ASP A 105 -15.05 11.05 -9.99
CA ASP A 105 -15.98 11.65 -9.04
C ASP A 105 -17.43 11.68 -9.55
N GLU A 106 -17.66 11.25 -10.79
CA GLU A 106 -18.99 11.06 -11.38
C GLU A 106 -19.51 9.62 -11.18
N GLY A 107 -20.83 9.43 -11.36
CA GLY A 107 -21.44 8.09 -11.35
C GLY A 107 -21.89 7.57 -9.98
N ILE A 108 -21.78 6.26 -9.76
CA ILE A 108 -22.29 5.55 -8.55
C ILE A 108 -21.21 5.24 -7.51
N GLY A 109 -20.05 5.90 -7.62
CA GLY A 109 -18.89 5.70 -6.77
C GLY A 109 -17.98 4.55 -7.22
N PRO A 110 -16.83 4.38 -6.52
CA PRO A 110 -15.77 3.46 -6.94
C PRO A 110 -16.21 2.00 -6.89
N GLU A 111 -15.52 1.15 -7.63
CA GLU A 111 -15.82 -0.29 -7.75
C GLU A 111 -15.76 -0.99 -6.38
N SER A 112 -14.93 -0.50 -5.45
CA SER A 112 -14.87 -0.99 -4.07
C SER A 112 -16.17 -0.75 -3.30
N LEU A 113 -16.81 0.42 -3.49
CA LEU A 113 -18.11 0.74 -2.89
C LEU A 113 -19.21 -0.12 -3.51
N GLN A 114 -19.20 -0.28 -4.84
CA GLN A 114 -20.16 -1.13 -5.53
C GLN A 114 -20.04 -2.59 -5.10
N ALA A 115 -18.82 -3.11 -4.96
CA ALA A 115 -18.55 -4.45 -4.45
C ALA A 115 -19.06 -4.63 -3.01
N PHE A 116 -18.88 -3.62 -2.15
CA PHE A 116 -19.40 -3.64 -0.79
C PHE A 116 -20.94 -3.66 -0.77
N VAL A 117 -21.61 -2.80 -1.54
CA VAL A 117 -23.08 -2.79 -1.66
C VAL A 117 -23.60 -4.13 -2.18
N GLY A 118 -22.95 -4.70 -3.19
CA GLY A 118 -23.26 -6.04 -3.70
C GLY A 118 -23.14 -7.12 -2.62
N ALA A 119 -22.07 -7.10 -1.83
CA ALA A 119 -21.89 -8.01 -0.70
C ALA A 119 -23.01 -7.88 0.34
N CYS A 120 -23.43 -6.65 0.68
CA CYS A 120 -24.57 -6.40 1.57
C CYS A 120 -25.88 -6.94 1.00
N ALA A 121 -26.04 -6.96 -0.32
CA ALA A 121 -27.19 -7.56 -1.00
C ALA A 121 -27.10 -9.09 -1.15
N GLY A 122 -26.09 -9.73 -0.56
CA GLY A 122 -25.90 -11.19 -0.61
C GLY A 122 -25.24 -11.70 -1.88
N GLN A 123 -24.66 -10.84 -2.71
CA GLN A 123 -23.87 -11.26 -3.87
C GLN A 123 -22.53 -11.85 -3.43
N PRO A 124 -21.94 -12.79 -4.20
CA PRO A 124 -20.59 -13.27 -3.95
C PRO A 124 -19.59 -12.11 -3.97
N ALA A 125 -18.72 -12.05 -2.97
CA ALA A 125 -17.73 -11.00 -2.83
C ALA A 125 -16.34 -11.58 -2.56
N PHE A 126 -15.32 -10.98 -3.19
CA PHE A 126 -13.93 -11.22 -2.83
C PHE A 126 -13.57 -10.36 -1.62
N VAL A 127 -13.25 -11.00 -0.50
CA VAL A 127 -12.83 -10.29 0.72
C VAL A 127 -11.34 -9.99 0.64
N GLY A 128 -11.00 -8.86 0.02
CA GLY A 128 -9.62 -8.39 -0.09
C GLY A 128 -9.08 -7.73 1.19
N SER A 129 -9.97 -7.19 2.02
CA SER A 129 -9.64 -6.56 3.31
C SER A 129 -10.81 -6.73 4.27
N ASP A 130 -10.58 -7.42 5.38
CA ASP A 130 -11.58 -7.65 6.43
C ASP A 130 -11.30 -6.79 7.68
N SER A 131 -12.14 -6.95 8.69
CA SER A 131 -11.97 -6.23 9.97
C SER A 131 -10.67 -6.59 10.68
N ARG A 132 -10.12 -7.80 10.47
CA ARG A 132 -8.84 -8.21 11.04
C ARG A 132 -7.69 -7.49 10.38
N ILE A 133 -7.69 -7.37 9.05
CA ILE A 133 -6.71 -6.56 8.31
C ILE A 133 -6.81 -5.09 8.76
N GLY A 134 -8.03 -4.55 8.89
CA GLY A 134 -8.25 -3.20 9.42
C GLY A 134 -7.63 -2.98 10.81
N LEU A 135 -7.87 -3.92 11.74
CA LEU A 135 -7.28 -3.87 13.08
C LEU A 135 -5.74 -3.90 13.03
N LEU A 136 -5.17 -4.85 12.27
CA LEU A 136 -3.71 -5.00 12.15
C LEU A 136 -3.06 -3.75 11.55
N THR A 137 -3.70 -3.09 10.59
CA THR A 137 -3.24 -1.81 10.04
C THR A 137 -3.14 -0.74 11.12
N VAL A 138 -4.20 -0.54 11.90
CA VAL A 138 -4.22 0.47 12.98
C VAL A 138 -3.14 0.18 14.03
N GLN A 139 -3.03 -1.08 14.48
CA GLN A 139 -2.02 -1.49 15.46
C GLN A 139 -0.59 -1.31 14.93
N THR A 140 -0.38 -1.53 13.64
CA THR A 140 0.92 -1.33 12.98
C THR A 140 1.28 0.16 12.92
N VAL A 141 0.32 1.03 12.56
CA VAL A 141 0.51 2.49 12.55
C VAL A 141 0.78 3.03 13.96
N ASP A 142 0.07 2.54 14.98
CA ASP A 142 0.38 2.87 16.38
C ASP A 142 1.83 2.49 16.76
N ALA A 143 2.26 1.28 16.37
CA ALA A 143 3.63 0.83 16.60
C ALA A 143 4.66 1.67 15.85
N MET A 144 4.35 2.15 14.65
CA MET A 144 5.20 3.12 13.92
C MET A 144 5.35 4.42 14.73
N TYR A 145 4.26 5.02 15.19
CA TYR A 145 4.36 6.25 15.97
C TYR A 145 5.16 6.07 17.26
N ARG A 146 4.93 4.98 18.01
CA ARG A 146 5.72 4.66 19.20
C ARG A 146 7.19 4.48 18.85
N SER A 147 7.50 3.79 17.75
CA SER A 147 8.88 3.52 17.32
C SER A 147 9.60 4.80 16.94
N ASN A 148 8.92 5.70 16.22
CA ASN A 148 9.46 7.00 15.86
C ASN A 148 9.79 7.86 17.11
N ILE A 149 8.94 7.79 18.15
CA ILE A 149 9.17 8.52 19.40
C ILE A 149 10.28 7.87 20.24
N SER A 150 10.28 6.54 20.35
CA SER A 150 11.20 5.81 21.22
C SER A 150 12.58 5.60 20.60
N GLY A 151 12.71 5.74 19.28
CA GLY A 151 13.92 5.39 18.53
C GLY A 151 14.23 3.90 18.53
N ASN A 152 13.27 3.05 18.91
CA ASN A 152 13.45 1.61 19.07
C ASN A 152 12.42 0.83 18.26
N ALA A 153 12.68 -0.45 18.00
CA ALA A 153 11.71 -1.33 17.37
C ALA A 153 10.60 -1.72 18.37
N GLU A 154 9.36 -1.41 18.06
CA GLU A 154 8.19 -1.56 18.93
C GLU A 154 7.33 -2.77 18.55
N PRO A 155 6.71 -3.48 19.51
CA PRO A 155 5.75 -4.54 19.22
C PRO A 155 4.43 -3.99 18.67
N VAL A 156 3.79 -4.77 17.80
CA VAL A 156 2.41 -4.56 17.35
C VAL A 156 1.47 -5.23 18.36
N ARG A 157 0.47 -4.50 18.87
CA ARG A 157 -0.44 -4.94 19.93
C ARG A 157 -1.80 -4.27 19.82
#